data_AF-A0A6P8XU03-F1
#
_entry.id   AF-A0A6P8XU03-F1
#
_cell.length_a   1.000
_cell.length_b   1.000
_cell.length_c   1.000
_cell.angle_alpha   90.00
_cell.angle_beta   90.00
_cell.angle_gamma   90.00
#
_symmetry.space_group_name_H-M   'P 1'
#
loop_
_entity.id
_entity.type
_entity.pdbx_description
1 polymer ?
#
loop_
_entity_poly.entity_id
_entity_poly.type
_entity_poly.pdbx_seq_one_letter_code
_entity_poly.pdbx_strand_id
1 'polypeptide(L)'
;MLFAFASRLTSTLLGSLLAADLAAPTGLPCGDNEQLTCVGCYEPTCSVPYYPDDECHYFDICKLGCGCKYGYVRHDQSFKCVSAVHCEFISSHKRYHENRN
;
A
#
# COMPACT_ATOMS: atom_id res chain seq x y z
N MET A 1 0.83 23.53 74.24
CA MET A 1 1.23 23.31 72.83
C MET A 1 -0.02 23.01 72.03
N LEU A 2 -0.47 23.94 71.17
CA LEU A 2 -1.35 23.71 70.00
C LEU A 2 -1.62 25.08 69.36
N PHE A 3 -0.92 25.39 68.27
CA PHE A 3 -1.30 26.45 67.34
C PHE A 3 -1.58 25.81 66.00
N ALA A 4 -2.79 26.05 65.49
CA ALA A 4 -3.19 25.76 64.13
C ALA A 4 -2.83 26.95 63.24
N PHE A 5 -2.20 26.71 62.09
CA PHE A 5 -2.29 27.60 60.94
C PHE A 5 -2.31 26.77 59.65
N ALA A 6 -3.41 26.89 58.93
CA ALA A 6 -3.59 26.43 57.57
C ALA A 6 -2.69 27.25 56.62
N SER A 7 -2.14 26.62 55.58
CA SER A 7 -1.65 27.32 54.40
C SER A 7 -1.75 26.42 53.17
N ARG A 8 -2.56 26.87 52.22
CA ARG A 8 -2.72 26.34 50.87
C ARG A 8 -1.54 26.85 50.02
N LEU A 9 -0.93 26.00 49.20
CA LEU A 9 -0.18 26.40 47.99
C LEU A 9 -0.40 25.30 46.93
N THR A 10 -1.38 25.47 46.04
CA THR A 10 -1.23 26.01 44.67
C THR A 10 -0.32 25.19 43.76
N SER A 11 -0.96 24.23 43.08
CA SER A 11 -0.90 23.99 41.63
C SER A 11 0.25 24.67 40.86
N THR A 12 1.26 23.92 40.45
CA THR A 12 2.16 24.29 39.36
C THR A 12 1.74 23.59 38.07
N LEU A 13 1.25 24.45 37.18
CA LEU A 13 0.89 24.27 35.79
C LEU A 13 2.02 23.66 34.93
N LEU A 14 1.57 22.92 33.91
CA LEU A 14 2.03 22.90 32.52
C LEU A 14 3.54 22.74 32.25
N GLY A 15 3.89 21.54 31.79
CA GLY A 15 5.02 21.31 30.88
C GLY A 15 4.53 20.59 29.62
N SER A 16 3.64 21.22 28.85
CA SER A 16 3.17 20.70 27.55
C SER A 16 4.27 20.86 26.51
N LEU A 17 5.11 19.84 26.35
CA LEU A 17 5.96 19.66 25.18
C LEU A 17 5.07 19.23 24.00
N LEU A 18 4.46 20.21 23.32
CA LEU A 18 3.91 20.00 21.99
C LEU A 18 5.09 19.96 21.01
N ALA A 19 5.68 18.77 20.84
CA ALA A 19 6.42 18.46 19.63
C ALA A 19 5.41 18.49 18.49
N ALA A 20 5.46 19.55 17.68
CA ALA A 20 4.75 19.60 16.42
C ALA A 20 5.44 18.60 15.48
N ASP A 21 4.98 17.34 15.52
CA ASP A 21 5.23 16.39 14.44
C ASP A 21 4.56 16.95 13.19
N LEU A 22 5.36 17.64 12.37
CA LEU A 22 5.11 17.80 10.93
C LEU A 22 5.27 16.42 10.29
N ALA A 23 4.37 15.49 10.65
CA ALA A 23 4.21 14.26 9.91
C ALA A 23 3.75 14.68 8.51
N ALA A 24 4.63 14.48 7.53
CA ALA A 24 4.24 14.46 6.13
C ALA A 24 2.95 13.63 6.02
N PRO A 25 1.95 14.04 5.21
CA PRO A 25 0.75 13.25 5.03
C PRO A 25 1.21 11.84 4.67
N THR A 26 1.03 10.91 5.61
CA THR A 26 1.39 9.52 5.39
C THR A 26 0.41 9.06 4.33
N GLY A 27 0.91 9.03 3.08
CA GLY A 27 0.16 8.49 1.96
C GLY A 27 -0.47 7.18 2.41
N LEU A 28 -1.76 7.03 2.15
CA LEU A 28 -2.55 5.86 2.57
C LEU A 28 -1.71 4.59 2.43
N PRO A 29 -1.65 3.73 3.47
CA PRO A 29 -0.87 2.51 3.37
C PRO A 29 -1.40 1.70 2.19
N CYS A 30 -0.51 1.38 1.24
CA CYS A 30 -0.84 0.47 0.16
C CYS A 30 -1.22 -0.90 0.74
N GLY A 31 -2.00 -1.68 -0.02
CA GLY A 31 -2.47 -2.98 0.43
C GLY A 31 -1.36 -4.02 0.58
N ASP A 32 -1.76 -5.24 0.96
CA ASP A 32 -0.83 -6.35 1.05
C ASP A 32 -0.11 -6.58 -0.28
N ASN A 33 1.23 -6.65 -0.22
CA ASN A 33 2.13 -6.80 -1.36
C ASN A 33 2.07 -5.65 -2.39
N GLU A 34 1.55 -4.49 -2.00
CA GLU A 34 1.64 -3.25 -2.76
C GLU A 34 2.69 -2.31 -2.16
N GLN A 35 3.18 -1.38 -2.97
CA GLN A 35 4.08 -0.31 -2.56
C GLN A 35 3.75 0.97 -3.33
N LEU A 36 4.03 2.11 -2.72
CA LEU A 36 3.91 3.39 -3.41
C LEU A 36 4.97 3.45 -4.51
N THR A 37 4.53 3.56 -5.76
CA THR A 37 5.39 3.52 -6.94
C THR A 37 4.78 4.30 -8.10
N CYS A 38 5.58 4.46 -9.14
CA CYS A 38 5.21 4.95 -10.47
C CYS A 38 4.43 3.83 -11.18
N VAL A 39 3.10 3.92 -11.21
CA VAL A 39 2.21 2.93 -11.85
C VAL A 39 2.01 3.30 -13.32
N GLY A 40 2.39 2.41 -14.23
CA GLY A 40 2.24 2.61 -15.67
C GLY A 40 0.77 2.58 -16.14
N CYS A 41 0.53 2.80 -17.44
CA CYS A 41 -0.83 2.71 -18.01
C CYS A 41 -1.46 1.32 -17.80
N TYR A 42 -0.61 0.30 -17.91
CA TYR A 42 -0.99 -1.10 -17.77
C TYR A 42 -0.16 -1.72 -16.64
N GLU A 43 -0.83 -2.39 -15.71
CA GLU A 43 -0.19 -3.27 -14.75
C GLU A 43 -0.31 -4.72 -15.24
N PRO A 44 0.77 -5.51 -15.20
CA PRO A 44 0.72 -6.92 -15.56
C PRO A 44 -0.25 -7.65 -14.63
N THR A 45 -1.05 -8.54 -15.21
CA THR A 45 -1.99 -9.39 -14.47
C THR A 45 -1.64 -10.86 -14.60
N CYS A 46 -2.32 -11.73 -13.84
CA CYS A 46 -2.12 -13.16 -13.97
C CYS A 46 -2.50 -13.68 -15.38
N SER A 47 -3.51 -13.08 -16.02
CA SER A 47 -3.95 -13.48 -17.37
C SER A 47 -3.13 -12.82 -18.49
N VAL A 48 -2.63 -11.60 -18.26
CA VAL A 48 -1.82 -10.84 -19.22
C VAL A 48 -0.54 -10.38 -18.53
N PRO A 49 0.51 -11.23 -18.50
CA PRO A 49 1.76 -10.94 -17.81
C PRO A 49 2.63 -9.92 -18.57
N TYR A 50 2.35 -9.69 -19.85
CA TYR A 50 3.08 -8.76 -20.71
C TYR A 50 2.12 -8.07 -21.67
N TYR A 51 2.22 -6.75 -21.77
CA TYR A 51 1.48 -5.95 -22.74
C TYR A 51 2.42 -5.54 -23.88
N PRO A 52 2.06 -5.79 -25.16
CA PRO A 52 2.79 -5.21 -26.29
C PRO A 52 2.56 -3.70 -26.27
N ASP A 53 3.65 -2.97 -26.06
CA ASP A 53 3.69 -1.60 -25.55
C ASP A 53 3.52 -0.54 -26.67
N ASP A 54 2.48 -0.69 -27.49
CA ASP A 54 2.32 0.17 -28.69
C ASP A 54 1.49 1.44 -28.40
N GLU A 55 0.66 1.43 -27.35
CA GLU A 55 -0.25 2.54 -27.01
C GLU A 55 0.06 3.26 -25.69
N CYS A 56 0.86 2.68 -24.78
CA CYS A 56 1.34 3.39 -23.60
C CYS A 56 2.61 4.15 -23.99
N HIS A 57 2.47 5.40 -24.44
CA HIS A 57 3.62 6.26 -24.66
C HIS A 57 4.43 6.32 -23.36
N TYR A 58 5.65 5.80 -23.38
CA TYR A 58 6.58 5.78 -22.24
C TYR A 58 6.76 7.16 -21.56
N PHE A 59 6.48 8.25 -22.31
CA PHE A 59 6.54 9.63 -21.87
C PHE A 59 5.23 10.19 -21.28
N ASP A 60 4.10 9.49 -21.40
CA ASP A 60 2.86 9.76 -20.65
C ASP A 60 2.98 9.14 -19.25
N ILE A 61 3.92 9.75 -18.54
CA ILE A 61 4.23 9.75 -17.11
C ILE A 61 3.28 8.88 -16.28
N CYS A 62 3.81 7.75 -15.83
CA CYS A 62 3.19 6.92 -14.80
C CYS A 62 2.56 7.75 -13.67
N LYS A 63 1.47 7.25 -13.11
CA LYS A 63 0.81 7.92 -11.99
C LYS A 63 1.40 7.41 -10.70
N LEU A 64 1.74 8.33 -9.78
CA LEU A 64 2.14 7.93 -8.44
C LEU A 64 0.94 7.27 -7.74
N GLY A 65 1.07 6.00 -7.36
CA GLY A 65 0.00 5.20 -6.79
C GLY A 65 0.50 3.90 -6.16
N CYS A 66 -0.42 3.04 -5.73
CA CYS A 66 -0.08 1.73 -5.18
C CYS A 66 0.02 0.70 -6.30
N GLY A 67 1.24 0.24 -6.57
CA GLY A 67 1.52 -0.84 -7.50
C GLY A 67 2.05 -2.08 -6.79
N CYS A 68 2.04 -3.23 -7.47
CA CYS A 68 2.56 -4.47 -6.89
C CYS A 68 4.08 -4.39 -6.63
N LYS A 69 4.52 -4.96 -5.51
CA LYS A 69 5.95 -5.16 -5.22
C LYS A 69 6.61 -6.04 -6.29
N TYR A 70 7.93 -5.92 -6.42
CA TYR A 70 8.70 -6.81 -7.30
C TYR A 70 8.45 -8.29 -6.98
N GLY A 71 8.17 -9.10 -8.01
CA GLY A 71 7.80 -10.52 -7.86
C GLY A 71 6.31 -10.79 -7.62
N TYR A 72 5.49 -9.74 -7.54
CA TYR A 72 4.04 -9.82 -7.43
C TYR A 72 3.36 -9.22 -8.66
N VAL A 73 2.17 -9.75 -8.98
CA VAL A 73 1.34 -9.36 -10.12
C VAL A 73 -0.10 -9.22 -9.67
N ARG A 74 -0.86 -8.35 -10.35
CA ARG A 74 -2.25 -8.07 -9.95
C ARG A 74 -3.16 -9.21 -10.41
N HIS A 75 -3.86 -9.83 -9.47
CA HIS A 75 -4.79 -10.91 -9.79
C HIS A 75 -6.08 -10.35 -10.41
N ASP A 76 -6.50 -10.88 -11.56
CA ASP A 76 -7.56 -10.31 -12.40
C ASP A 76 -8.92 -10.18 -11.69
N GLN A 77 -9.25 -11.09 -10.77
CA GLN A 77 -10.57 -11.12 -10.11
C GLN A 77 -10.60 -10.46 -8.74
N SER A 78 -9.49 -10.56 -7.99
CA SER A 78 -9.45 -10.09 -6.60
C SER A 78 -8.82 -8.71 -6.48
N PHE A 79 -8.17 -8.23 -7.56
CA PHE A 79 -7.40 -6.99 -7.61
C PHE A 79 -6.27 -6.91 -6.58
N LYS A 80 -5.92 -8.02 -5.95
CA LYS A 80 -4.81 -8.13 -4.99
C LYS A 80 -3.51 -8.48 -5.71
N CYS A 81 -2.40 -7.99 -5.19
CA CYS A 81 -1.08 -8.41 -5.62
C CYS A 81 -0.75 -9.79 -5.05
N VAL A 82 -0.62 -10.78 -5.93
CA VAL A 82 -0.26 -12.17 -5.60
C VAL A 82 1.10 -12.49 -6.20
N SER A 83 1.79 -13.51 -5.69
CA SER A 83 3.09 -13.88 -6.25
C SER A 83 2.94 -14.34 -7.70
N ALA A 84 3.90 -14.01 -8.56
CA ALA A 84 3.87 -14.43 -9.97
C ALA A 84 3.74 -15.96 -10.12
N VAL A 85 4.39 -16.72 -9.23
CA VAL A 85 4.29 -18.19 -9.16
C VAL A 85 2.86 -18.65 -8.89
N HIS A 86 2.08 -17.91 -8.10
CA HIS A 86 0.67 -18.24 -7.86
C HIS A 86 -0.17 -18.09 -9.13
N CYS A 87 0.12 -17.09 -9.97
CA CYS A 87 -0.55 -16.91 -11.27
C CYS A 87 -0.25 -18.06 -12.25
N GLU A 88 0.99 -18.57 -12.28
CA GLU A 88 1.37 -19.71 -13.14
C GLU A 88 0.58 -20.99 -12.81
N PHE A 89 0.34 -21.22 -11.52
CA PHE A 89 -0.49 -22.34 -11.07
C PHE A 89 -1.96 -22.19 -11.51
N ILE A 90 -2.51 -20.98 -11.45
CA ILE A 90 -3.89 -20.71 -11.87
C ILE A 90 -4.04 -20.84 -13.40
N SER A 91 -3.11 -20.26 -14.16
CA SER A 91 -3.16 -20.28 -15.63
C SER A 91 -2.97 -21.69 -16.20
N SER A 92 -2.08 -22.50 -15.61
CA SER A 92 -1.94 -23.92 -15.96
C SER A 92 -3.19 -24.74 -15.63
N HIS A 93 -3.81 -24.50 -14.48
CA HIS A 93 -5.07 -25.16 -14.10
C HIS A 93 -6.23 -24.74 -15.01
N LYS A 94 -6.34 -23.45 -15.37
CA LYS A 94 -7.38 -22.96 -16.29
C LYS A 94 -7.25 -23.60 -17.68
N ARG A 95 -6.03 -23.65 -18.22
CA ARG A 95 -5.74 -24.32 -19.51
C ARG A 95 -6.07 -25.82 -19.47
N TYR A 96 -5.81 -26.48 -18.34
CA TYR A 96 -6.14 -27.90 -18.17
C TYR A 96 -7.66 -28.17 -18.25
N HIS A 97 -8.49 -27.32 -17.64
CA HIS A 97 -9.95 -27.49 -17.69
C HIS A 97 -10.56 -27.08 -19.03
N GLU A 98 -10.01 -26.06 -19.70
CA GLU A 98 -10.46 -25.63 -21.02
C GLU A 98 -10.23 -26.70 -22.10
N ASN A 99 -9.11 -27.43 -22.03
CA ASN A 99 -8.81 -28.54 -22.95
C ASN A 99 -9.63 -29.82 -22.70
N ARG A 100 -10.52 -29.84 -21.70
CA ARG A 100 -11.30 -31.03 -21.29
C ARG A 100 -12.80 -30.90 -21.57
N ASN A 101 -13.25 -29.74 -22.03
CA ASN A 101 -14.60 -29.49 -22.55
C ASN A 101 -14.59 -29.53 -24.08
#